data_AF-A0A4Q3YDS4-F1
#
_entry.id   AF-A0A4Q3YDS4-F1
#
_cell.length_a   1.000
_cell.length_b   1.000
_cell.length_c   1.000
_cell.angle_alpha   90.00
_cell.angle_beta   90.00
_cell.angle_gamma   90.00
#
_symmetry.space_group_name_H-M   'P 1'
#
loop_
_entity.id
_entity.type
_entity.pdbx_description
1 polymer ?
#
loop_
_entity_poly.entity_id
_entity_poly.type
_entity_poly.pdbx_seq_one_letter_code
_entity_poly.pdbx_strand_id
1 'polypeptide(L)'
;SEQFRQIILRANPDGSAIHLGDVARVELGAESYLTGSTLNGKTMAGMGIQLTVGANALATAQGVRDRLEELAPSFPADIAWSTPYDTTPFISASVEEVIKTLVEAMVLVFIVMFLFLQNWRATLIPTIVVPVALAGACFGLLIFGYSINILSLFGMVVAIGILVDDAIVVVENVERIMAEEGLPPREATVKAMGQITSAIIGITLVLITVFLPMAFFPGTSGGIYRQFSVTLAVSIGFSALLALTLTPALCATLLKPHRAHEPERPRNLQFGAALPRNPMGKLEDWV
;
A
#
# COMPACT_ATOMS: atom_id res chain seq x y z
N SER A 1 51.15 28.05 -13.23
CA SER A 1 51.08 29.31 -14.00
C SER A 1 52.48 29.80 -14.39
N GLU A 2 53.46 29.79 -13.47
CA GLU A 2 54.80 30.32 -13.72
C GLU A 2 55.53 29.66 -14.90
N GLN A 3 55.41 28.33 -15.04
CA GLN A 3 55.99 27.59 -16.17
C GLN A 3 55.39 28.00 -17.53
N PHE A 4 54.09 28.32 -17.59
CA PHE A 4 53.45 28.78 -18.82
C PHE A 4 53.92 30.18 -19.22
N ARG A 5 54.23 31.04 -18.25
CA ARG A 5 54.78 32.38 -18.53
C ARG A 5 56.15 32.32 -19.18
N GLN A 6 56.95 31.30 -18.85
CA GLN A 6 58.31 31.09 -19.36
C GLN A 6 58.36 30.40 -20.73
N ILE A 7 57.22 30.17 -21.40
CA ILE A 7 57.21 29.61 -22.75
C ILE A 7 57.82 30.62 -23.72
N ILE A 8 58.91 30.26 -24.38
CA ILE A 8 59.58 31.11 -25.37
C ILE A 8 58.74 31.14 -26.65
N LEU A 9 58.31 32.33 -27.06
CA LEU A 9 57.58 32.54 -28.32
C LEU A 9 58.52 32.83 -29.48
N ARG A 10 59.61 33.56 -29.22
CA ARG A 10 60.61 33.93 -30.21
C ARG A 10 61.95 34.26 -29.55
N ALA A 11 63.03 33.78 -30.15
CA ALA A 11 64.39 34.25 -29.84
C ALA A 11 64.84 35.29 -30.87
N ASN A 12 65.38 36.40 -30.40
CA ASN A 12 65.89 37.49 -31.22
C ASN A 12 67.37 37.28 -31.58
N PRO A 13 67.87 37.90 -32.67
CA PRO A 13 69.26 37.78 -33.10
C PRO A 13 70.31 38.32 -32.11
N ASP A 14 69.89 39.13 -31.14
CA ASP A 14 70.71 39.68 -30.06
C ASP A 14 70.83 38.74 -28.84
N GLY A 15 70.22 37.54 -28.90
CA GLY A 15 70.22 36.56 -27.83
C GLY A 15 69.12 36.74 -26.78
N SER A 16 68.28 37.79 -26.91
CA SER A 16 67.10 37.96 -26.06
C SER A 16 65.96 37.03 -26.49
N ALA A 17 65.11 36.61 -25.55
CA ALA A 17 63.94 35.78 -25.82
C ALA A 17 62.66 36.48 -25.32
N ILE A 18 61.64 36.50 -26.17
CA ILE A 18 60.29 36.98 -25.81
C ILE A 18 59.50 35.79 -25.29
N HIS A 19 59.06 35.90 -24.04
CA HIS A 19 58.28 34.86 -23.36
C HIS A 19 56.78 35.17 -23.44
N LEU A 20 55.93 34.15 -23.26
CA LEU A 20 54.47 34.31 -23.27
C LEU A 20 54.00 35.33 -22.22
N GLY A 21 54.67 35.39 -21.07
CA GLY A 21 54.38 36.38 -20.03
C GLY A 21 54.65 37.84 -20.42
N ASP A 22 55.51 38.09 -21.42
CA ASP A 22 55.83 39.45 -21.89
C ASP A 22 54.70 40.06 -22.74
N VAL A 23 53.82 39.20 -23.31
CA VAL A 23 52.79 39.60 -24.28
C VAL A 23 51.36 39.21 -23.89
N ALA A 24 51.17 38.40 -22.85
CA ALA A 24 49.85 37.96 -22.40
C ALA A 24 49.77 37.82 -20.87
N ARG A 25 48.56 38.06 -20.31
CA ARG A 25 48.27 37.79 -18.90
C ARG A 25 47.95 36.31 -18.72
N VAL A 26 48.85 35.60 -18.03
CA VAL A 26 48.64 34.20 -17.65
C VAL A 26 48.14 34.12 -16.21
N GLU A 27 46.91 33.65 -16.04
CA GLU A 27 46.28 33.40 -14.74
C GLU A 27 45.48 32.09 -14.75
N LEU A 28 45.24 31.54 -13.56
CA LEU A 28 44.28 30.45 -13.35
C LEU A 28 42.90 31.07 -13.27
N GLY A 29 42.01 30.68 -14.17
CA GLY A 29 40.65 31.19 -14.23
C GLY A 29 39.65 30.08 -14.56
N ALA A 30 38.37 30.43 -14.58
CA ALA A 30 37.33 29.52 -15.04
C ALA A 30 37.46 29.27 -16.55
N GLU A 31 37.05 28.09 -17.00
CA GLU A 31 36.99 27.74 -18.42
C GLU A 31 35.94 28.59 -19.18
N SER A 32 34.84 28.93 -18.51
CA SER A 32 33.75 29.74 -19.06
C SER A 32 33.24 30.74 -18.02
N TYR A 33 32.94 31.96 -18.48
CA TYR A 33 32.34 33.04 -17.69
C TYR A 33 30.92 33.39 -18.15
N LEU A 34 30.33 32.58 -19.03
CA LEU A 34 29.01 32.83 -19.61
C LEU A 34 27.87 32.57 -18.62
N THR A 35 28.11 31.75 -17.60
CA THR A 35 27.13 31.36 -16.60
C THR A 35 27.67 31.62 -15.20
N GLY A 36 26.85 32.24 -14.36
CA GLY A 36 27.10 32.39 -12.93
C GLY A 36 25.97 31.71 -12.16
N SER A 37 26.28 31.12 -11.00
CA SER A 37 25.28 30.55 -10.11
C SER A 37 25.29 31.28 -8.78
N THR A 38 24.11 31.65 -8.31
CA THR A 38 23.93 32.26 -7.01
C THR A 38 22.84 31.52 -6.24
N LEU A 39 23.02 31.45 -4.92
CA LEU A 39 22.02 30.94 -3.99
C LEU A 39 21.77 32.02 -2.94
N ASN A 40 20.54 32.52 -2.86
CA ASN A 40 20.15 33.60 -1.96
C ASN A 40 21.08 34.82 -2.05
N GLY A 41 21.50 35.19 -3.26
CA GLY A 41 22.38 36.34 -3.52
C GLY A 41 23.88 36.09 -3.26
N LYS A 42 24.28 34.90 -2.80
CA LYS A 42 25.69 34.53 -2.62
C LYS A 42 26.16 33.67 -3.80
N THR A 43 27.39 33.89 -4.28
CA THR A 43 28.00 33.05 -5.33
C THR A 43 28.06 31.60 -4.87
N MET A 44 27.67 30.68 -5.75
CA MET A 44 27.73 29.24 -5.49
C MET A 44 28.33 28.48 -6.67
N ALA A 45 28.86 27.30 -6.37
CA ALA A 45 29.07 26.25 -7.36
C ALA A 45 28.02 25.15 -7.12
N GLY A 46 27.46 24.60 -8.20
CA GLY A 46 26.38 23.63 -8.11
C GLY A 46 26.68 22.37 -8.91
N MET A 47 26.08 21.26 -8.48
CA MET A 47 26.11 19.99 -9.20
C MET A 47 24.67 19.48 -9.33
N GLY A 48 24.22 19.29 -10.57
CA GLY A 48 22.96 18.60 -10.85
C GLY A 48 23.17 17.10 -10.82
N ILE A 49 22.42 16.40 -9.97
CA ILE A 49 22.49 14.94 -9.88
C ILE A 49 21.26 14.37 -10.58
N GLN A 50 21.51 13.51 -11.58
CA GLN A 50 20.46 12.82 -12.31
C GLN A 50 20.42 11.35 -11.90
N LEU A 51 19.22 10.86 -11.62
CA LEU A 51 19.00 9.47 -11.26
C LEU A 51 19.17 8.56 -12.48
N THR A 52 19.93 7.48 -12.33
CA THR A 52 20.03 6.44 -13.36
C THR A 52 18.70 5.70 -13.52
N VAL A 53 18.39 5.25 -14.74
CA VAL A 53 17.17 4.48 -15.03
C VAL A 53 17.09 3.25 -14.13
N GLY A 54 15.96 3.11 -13.42
CA GLY A 54 15.69 1.99 -12.50
C GLY A 54 16.34 2.10 -11.11
N ALA A 55 17.13 3.14 -10.84
CA ALA A 55 17.66 3.37 -9.51
C ALA A 55 16.59 3.90 -8.54
N ASN A 56 16.79 3.68 -7.24
CA ASN A 56 15.88 4.18 -6.22
C ASN A 56 16.24 5.63 -5.85
N ALA A 57 15.30 6.55 -6.04
CA ALA A 57 15.51 7.98 -5.79
C ALA A 57 15.85 8.28 -4.32
N LEU A 58 15.13 7.66 -3.37
CA LEU A 58 15.32 7.88 -1.94
C LEU A 58 16.69 7.37 -1.48
N ALA A 59 17.05 6.14 -1.87
CA ALA A 59 18.35 5.56 -1.53
C ALA A 59 19.51 6.33 -2.15
N THR A 60 19.36 6.79 -3.40
CA THR A 60 20.39 7.57 -4.09
C THR A 60 20.58 8.94 -3.43
N ALA A 61 19.49 9.65 -3.12
CA ALA A 61 19.58 10.95 -2.44
C ALA A 61 20.20 10.81 -1.04
N GLN A 62 19.84 9.77 -0.30
CA GLN A 62 20.46 9.49 1.00
C GLN A 62 21.96 9.23 0.84
N GLY A 63 22.36 8.36 -0.09
CA GLY A 63 23.79 8.08 -0.32
C GLY A 63 24.59 9.31 -0.78
N VAL A 64 23.97 10.22 -1.54
CA VAL A 64 24.59 11.51 -1.89
C VAL A 64 24.79 12.38 -0.65
N ARG A 65 23.79 12.49 0.22
CA ARG A 65 23.90 13.26 1.46
C ARG A 65 24.96 12.67 2.39
N ASP A 66 24.92 11.36 2.61
CA ASP A 66 25.90 10.65 3.44
C ASP A 66 27.33 10.90 2.93
N ARG A 67 27.52 10.86 1.60
CA ARG A 67 28.82 11.13 0.99
C ARG A 67 29.26 12.59 1.14
N LEU A 68 28.35 13.55 1.03
CA LEU A 68 28.66 14.96 1.23
C LEU A 68 28.95 15.27 2.71
N GLU A 69 28.25 14.63 3.64
CA GLU A 69 28.52 14.71 5.07
C GLU A 69 29.90 14.13 5.42
N GLU A 70 30.28 13.01 4.82
CA GLU A 70 31.61 12.42 4.98
C GLU A 70 32.72 13.34 4.45
N LEU A 71 32.46 14.04 3.34
CA LEU A 71 33.42 14.96 2.71
C LEU A 71 33.44 16.34 3.36
N ALA A 72 32.37 16.76 4.04
CA ALA A 72 32.25 18.10 4.62
C ALA A 72 33.42 18.52 5.52
N PRO A 73 34.03 17.64 6.35
CA PRO A 73 35.19 18.01 7.17
C PRO A 73 36.46 18.33 6.36
N SER A 74 36.54 17.86 5.12
CA SER A 74 37.69 18.15 4.22
C SER A 74 37.56 19.49 3.50
N PHE A 75 36.42 20.17 3.62
CA PHE A 75 36.19 21.44 2.96
C PHE A 75 36.95 22.57 3.67
N PRO A 76 37.46 23.55 2.91
CA PRO A 76 37.92 24.83 3.45
C PRO A 76 36.87 25.47 4.36
N ALA A 77 37.31 26.21 5.38
CA ALA A 77 36.42 26.79 6.40
C ALA A 77 35.40 27.81 5.85
N ASP A 78 35.63 28.33 4.65
CA ASP A 78 34.77 29.27 3.94
C ASP A 78 33.74 28.59 3.01
N ILE A 79 33.76 27.25 2.92
CA ILE A 79 32.86 26.48 2.05
C ILE A 79 31.81 25.74 2.90
N ALA A 80 30.54 26.04 2.63
CA ALA A 80 29.40 25.29 3.13
C ALA A 80 28.65 24.65 1.96
N TRP A 81 28.12 23.44 2.16
CA TRP A 81 27.27 22.77 1.19
C TRP A 81 25.80 22.87 1.61
N SER A 82 24.91 22.86 0.62
CA SER A 82 23.46 22.81 0.84
C SER A 82 22.79 22.16 -0.37
N THR A 83 21.59 21.60 -0.16
CA THR A 83 20.78 21.00 -1.22
C THR A 83 19.55 21.88 -1.47
N PRO A 84 19.64 22.90 -2.35
CA PRO A 84 18.56 23.87 -2.55
C PRO A 84 17.36 23.30 -3.32
N TYR A 85 17.55 22.18 -4.04
CA TYR A 85 16.51 21.51 -4.80
C TYR A 85 16.61 20.01 -4.60
N ASP A 86 15.57 19.41 -4.02
CA ASP A 86 15.46 17.98 -3.77
C ASP A 86 14.01 17.54 -3.94
N THR A 87 13.79 16.51 -4.76
CA THR A 87 12.46 15.95 -5.02
C THR A 87 12.09 14.83 -4.05
N THR A 88 13.05 14.30 -3.29
CA THR A 88 12.85 13.17 -2.36
C THR A 88 11.96 13.46 -1.15
N PRO A 89 11.93 14.69 -0.56
CA PRO A 89 10.99 15.00 0.50
C PRO A 89 9.54 14.90 0.02
N PHE A 90 9.25 15.35 -1.20
CA PHE A 90 7.92 15.24 -1.79
C PHE A 90 7.52 13.79 -2.04
N ILE A 91 8.44 12.96 -2.54
CA ILE A 91 8.19 11.52 -2.73
C ILE A 91 7.88 10.86 -1.37
N SER A 92 8.68 11.14 -0.35
CA SER A 92 8.52 10.54 0.99
C SER A 92 7.18 10.96 1.63
N ALA A 93 6.87 12.25 1.62
CA ALA A 93 5.60 12.76 2.14
C ALA A 93 4.39 12.21 1.38
N SER A 94 4.49 12.07 0.05
CA SER A 94 3.41 11.49 -0.77
C SER A 94 3.17 10.01 -0.42
N VAL A 95 4.23 9.24 -0.18
CA VAL A 95 4.10 7.84 0.23
C VAL A 95 3.49 7.74 1.63
N GLU A 96 3.93 8.57 2.57
CA GLU A 96 3.38 8.63 3.93
C GLU A 96 1.88 8.96 3.93
N GLU A 97 1.47 9.95 3.13
CA GLU A 97 0.05 10.35 3.04
C GLU A 97 -0.82 9.23 2.44
N VAL A 98 -0.31 8.49 1.45
CA VAL A 98 -1.06 7.34 0.91
C VAL A 98 -1.14 6.21 1.93
N ILE A 99 -0.07 5.92 2.68
CA ILE A 99 -0.12 4.93 3.77
C ILE A 99 -1.17 5.32 4.82
N LYS A 100 -1.20 6.59 5.21
CA LYS A 100 -2.22 7.12 6.12
C LYS A 100 -3.64 6.93 5.55
N THR A 101 -3.83 7.23 4.27
CA THR A 101 -5.11 7.02 3.57
C THR A 101 -5.48 5.53 3.52
N LEU A 102 -4.53 4.62 3.33
CA LEU A 102 -4.77 3.17 3.39
C LEU A 102 -5.27 2.75 4.78
N VAL A 103 -4.66 3.27 5.85
CA VAL A 103 -5.09 2.99 7.24
C VAL A 103 -6.48 3.56 7.50
N GLU A 104 -6.75 4.80 7.10
CA GLU A 104 -8.07 5.43 7.24
C GLU A 104 -9.15 4.63 6.48
N ALA A 105 -8.85 4.21 5.25
CA ALA A 105 -9.74 3.35 4.46
C ALA A 105 -10.03 2.02 5.17
N MET A 106 -9.02 1.37 5.76
CA MET A 106 -9.19 0.13 6.52
C MET A 106 -10.07 0.32 7.75
N VAL A 107 -9.91 1.43 8.48
CA VAL A 107 -10.76 1.77 9.63
C VAL A 107 -12.20 2.02 9.18
N LEU A 108 -12.41 2.73 8.07
CA LEU A 108 -13.75 2.97 7.53
C LEU A 108 -14.43 1.67 7.10
N VAL A 109 -13.72 0.80 6.39
CA VAL A 109 -14.19 -0.54 6.04
C VAL A 109 -14.60 -1.31 7.28
N PHE A 110 -13.76 -1.32 8.32
CA PHE A 110 -14.07 -1.99 9.58
C PHE A 110 -15.36 -1.45 10.22
N ILE A 111 -15.53 -0.13 10.29
CA ILE A 111 -16.72 0.51 10.88
C ILE A 111 -17.98 0.15 10.11
N VAL A 112 -17.95 0.27 8.79
CA VAL A 112 -19.10 -0.04 7.92
C VAL A 112 -19.46 -1.52 8.06
N MET A 113 -18.47 -2.42 8.03
CA MET A 113 -18.70 -3.84 8.22
C MET A 113 -19.28 -4.16 9.58
N PHE A 114 -18.79 -3.51 10.63
CA PHE A 114 -19.30 -3.68 11.98
C PHE A 114 -20.74 -3.22 12.13
N LEU A 115 -21.13 -2.14 11.43
CA LEU A 115 -22.50 -1.66 11.39
C LEU A 115 -23.44 -2.67 10.72
N PHE A 116 -23.03 -3.25 9.59
CA PHE A 116 -23.86 -4.17 8.81
C PHE A 116 -23.97 -5.56 9.45
N LEU A 117 -22.85 -6.13 9.91
CA LEU A 117 -22.83 -7.51 10.42
C LEU A 117 -23.13 -7.61 11.92
N GLN A 118 -22.98 -6.52 12.68
CA GLN A 118 -23.19 -6.46 14.15
C GLN A 118 -22.44 -7.55 14.96
N ASN A 119 -21.46 -8.23 14.33
CA ASN A 119 -20.74 -9.36 14.87
C ASN A 119 -19.24 -9.15 14.68
N TRP A 120 -18.54 -8.94 15.79
CA TRP A 120 -17.10 -8.70 15.80
C TRP A 120 -16.27 -9.78 15.09
N ARG A 121 -16.72 -11.04 15.08
CA ARG A 121 -15.96 -12.14 14.45
C ARG A 121 -16.05 -12.09 12.94
N ALA A 122 -17.23 -11.76 12.42
CA ALA A 122 -17.46 -11.68 10.98
C ALA A 122 -16.73 -10.46 10.39
N THR A 123 -16.63 -9.37 11.15
CA THR A 123 -15.95 -8.14 10.71
C THR A 123 -14.43 -8.26 10.69
N LEU A 124 -13.86 -9.08 11.58
CA LEU A 124 -12.42 -9.36 11.57
C LEU A 124 -11.94 -10.08 10.30
N ILE A 125 -12.83 -10.82 9.62
CA ILE A 125 -12.44 -11.60 8.44
C ILE A 125 -11.96 -10.68 7.31
N PRO A 126 -12.75 -9.70 6.81
CA PRO A 126 -12.27 -8.73 5.84
C PRO A 126 -11.08 -7.90 6.34
N THR A 127 -11.04 -7.54 7.63
CA THR A 127 -9.94 -6.75 8.22
C THR A 127 -8.59 -7.45 8.13
N ILE A 128 -8.56 -8.78 8.17
CA ILE A 128 -7.34 -9.58 8.03
C ILE A 128 -7.05 -9.86 6.55
N VAL A 129 -8.07 -10.19 5.76
CA VAL A 129 -7.90 -10.58 4.35
C VAL A 129 -7.36 -9.43 3.50
N VAL A 130 -7.84 -8.20 3.69
CA VAL A 130 -7.47 -7.05 2.85
C VAL A 130 -5.97 -6.70 2.95
N PRO A 131 -5.35 -6.55 4.14
CA PRO A 131 -3.91 -6.34 4.26
C PRO A 131 -3.09 -7.47 3.62
N VAL A 132 -3.55 -8.72 3.75
CA VAL A 132 -2.86 -9.88 3.15
C VAL A 132 -2.95 -9.83 1.62
N ALA A 133 -4.09 -9.45 1.05
CA ALA A 133 -4.23 -9.27 -0.39
C ALA A 133 -3.41 -8.09 -0.91
N LEU A 134 -3.34 -6.97 -0.19
CA LEU A 134 -2.47 -5.84 -0.56
C LEU A 134 -0.98 -6.21 -0.51
N ALA A 135 -0.56 -6.99 0.50
CA ALA A 135 0.79 -7.53 0.56
C ALA A 135 1.07 -8.50 -0.59
N GLY A 136 0.10 -9.35 -0.94
CA GLY A 136 0.14 -10.21 -2.12
C GLY A 136 0.24 -9.41 -3.42
N ALA A 137 -0.48 -8.30 -3.53
CA ALA A 137 -0.41 -7.39 -4.67
C ALA A 137 0.96 -6.74 -4.81
N CYS A 138 1.56 -6.28 -3.70
CA CYS A 138 2.93 -5.78 -3.67
C CYS A 138 3.92 -6.85 -4.14
N PHE A 139 3.76 -8.10 -3.68
CA PHE A 139 4.58 -9.22 -4.14
C PHE A 139 4.40 -9.51 -5.64
N GLY A 140 3.17 -9.46 -6.14
CA GLY A 140 2.89 -9.60 -7.57
C GLY A 140 3.54 -8.51 -8.40
N LEU A 141 3.49 -7.24 -7.96
CA LEU A 141 4.18 -6.13 -8.63
C LEU A 141 5.69 -6.36 -8.72
N LEU A 142 6.31 -6.89 -7.66
CA LEU A 142 7.73 -7.24 -7.67
C LEU A 142 8.05 -8.32 -8.71
N ILE A 143 7.20 -9.34 -8.86
CA ILE A 143 7.36 -10.37 -9.90
C ILE A 143 7.29 -9.77 -11.30
N PHE A 144 6.39 -8.81 -11.52
CA PHE A 144 6.25 -8.12 -12.80
C PHE A 144 7.30 -7.01 -13.03
N GLY A 145 8.23 -6.81 -12.09
CA GLY A 145 9.29 -5.81 -12.19
C GLY A 145 8.83 -4.36 -12.02
N TYR A 146 7.66 -4.15 -11.40
CA TYR A 146 7.17 -2.81 -11.07
C TYR A 146 7.64 -2.39 -9.68
N SER A 147 7.97 -1.11 -9.53
CA SER A 147 8.27 -0.50 -8.24
C SER A 147 7.00 0.03 -7.57
N ILE A 148 7.06 0.15 -6.24
CA ILE A 148 6.05 0.87 -5.47
C ILE A 148 6.29 2.36 -5.65
N ASN A 149 5.34 3.04 -6.27
CA ASN A 149 5.29 4.49 -6.36
C ASN A 149 3.87 5.01 -6.15
N ILE A 150 3.69 6.32 -6.29
CA ILE A 150 2.42 7.00 -6.04
C ILE A 150 1.28 6.41 -6.91
N LEU A 151 1.54 6.05 -8.16
CA LEU A 151 0.52 5.50 -9.06
C LEU A 151 0.08 4.10 -8.64
N SER A 152 1.01 3.22 -8.28
CA SER A 152 0.67 1.90 -7.75
C SER A 152 0.00 2.00 -6.38
N LEU A 153 0.43 2.93 -5.52
CA LEU A 153 -0.19 3.17 -4.22
C LEU A 153 -1.64 3.65 -4.38
N PHE A 154 -1.91 4.56 -5.31
CA PHE A 154 -3.27 4.98 -5.64
C PHE A 154 -4.10 3.81 -6.22
N GLY A 155 -3.51 2.99 -7.09
CA GLY A 155 -4.13 1.75 -7.57
C GLY A 155 -4.52 0.80 -6.44
N MET A 156 -3.67 0.65 -5.42
CA MET A 156 -3.97 -0.17 -4.24
C MET A 156 -5.08 0.43 -3.37
N VAL A 157 -5.14 1.76 -3.21
CA VAL A 157 -6.24 2.43 -2.50
C VAL A 157 -7.58 2.15 -3.21
N VAL A 158 -7.62 2.27 -4.54
CA VAL A 158 -8.81 1.93 -5.33
C VAL A 158 -9.13 0.43 -5.20
N ALA A 159 -8.11 -0.42 -5.19
CA ALA A 159 -8.29 -1.86 -5.06
C ALA A 159 -8.96 -2.24 -3.73
N ILE A 160 -8.74 -1.50 -2.62
CA ILE A 160 -9.35 -1.82 -1.31
C ILE A 160 -10.87 -2.02 -1.43
N GLY A 161 -11.57 -1.15 -2.17
CA GLY A 161 -13.02 -1.28 -2.33
C GLY A 161 -13.42 -2.61 -2.98
N ILE A 162 -12.64 -3.07 -3.97
CA ILE A 162 -12.86 -4.33 -4.66
C ILE A 162 -12.46 -5.51 -3.75
N LEU A 163 -11.32 -5.41 -3.07
CA LEU A 163 -10.82 -6.45 -2.15
C LEU A 163 -11.81 -6.73 -1.01
N VAL A 164 -12.41 -5.66 -0.51
CA VAL A 164 -13.38 -5.72 0.57
C VAL A 164 -14.67 -6.35 0.08
N ASP A 165 -15.17 -5.96 -1.11
CA ASP A 165 -16.40 -6.52 -1.70
C ASP A 165 -16.34 -8.05 -1.81
N ASP A 166 -15.25 -8.60 -2.34
CA ASP A 166 -15.06 -10.06 -2.44
C ASP A 166 -15.15 -10.76 -1.08
N ALA A 167 -14.50 -10.20 -0.06
CA ALA A 167 -14.53 -10.76 1.29
C ALA A 167 -15.91 -10.64 1.94
N ILE A 168 -16.61 -9.53 1.71
CA ILE A 168 -17.97 -9.29 2.22
C ILE A 168 -18.94 -10.30 1.62
N VAL A 169 -18.96 -10.45 0.29
CA VAL A 169 -19.89 -11.35 -0.39
C VAL A 169 -19.76 -12.79 0.13
N VAL A 170 -18.53 -13.24 0.42
CA VAL A 170 -18.31 -14.55 1.03
C VAL A 170 -18.85 -14.60 2.47
N VAL A 171 -18.48 -13.64 3.32
CA VAL A 171 -18.88 -13.64 4.75
C VAL A 171 -20.40 -13.51 4.89
N GLU A 172 -21.01 -12.60 4.15
CA GLU A 172 -22.46 -12.36 4.15
C GLU A 172 -23.23 -13.60 3.71
N ASN A 173 -22.79 -14.26 2.63
CA ASN A 173 -23.48 -15.47 2.17
C ASN A 173 -23.37 -16.62 3.19
N VAL A 174 -22.23 -16.75 3.88
CA VAL A 174 -22.07 -17.73 4.96
C VAL A 174 -22.99 -17.41 6.13
N GLU A 175 -23.02 -16.16 6.59
CA GLU A 175 -23.90 -15.70 7.68
C GLU A 175 -25.37 -15.92 7.33
N ARG A 176 -25.78 -15.61 6.09
CA ARG A 176 -27.15 -15.87 5.60
C ARG A 176 -27.53 -17.34 5.71
N ILE A 177 -26.70 -18.25 5.20
CA ILE A 177 -26.97 -19.70 5.26
C ILE A 177 -27.00 -20.20 6.71
N MET A 178 -26.11 -19.70 7.56
CA MET A 178 -26.12 -20.04 8.99
C MET A 178 -27.39 -19.56 9.70
N ALA A 179 -27.89 -18.38 9.34
CA ALA A 179 -29.09 -17.79 9.93
C ALA A 179 -30.38 -18.47 9.43
N GLU A 180 -30.49 -18.75 8.12
CA GLU A 180 -31.69 -19.33 7.50
C GLU A 180 -31.81 -20.84 7.74
N GLU A 181 -30.71 -21.58 7.66
CA GLU A 181 -30.71 -23.05 7.70
C GLU A 181 -30.19 -23.64 9.01
N GLY A 182 -29.63 -22.82 9.89
CA GLY A 182 -29.10 -23.27 11.19
C GLY A 182 -27.89 -24.20 11.08
N LEU A 183 -27.20 -24.22 9.94
CA LEU A 183 -26.05 -25.08 9.69
C LEU A 183 -24.82 -24.63 10.51
N PRO A 184 -23.95 -25.58 10.92
CA PRO A 184 -22.68 -25.22 11.55
C PRO A 184 -21.77 -24.45 10.57
N PRO A 185 -20.87 -23.58 11.05
CA PRO A 185 -20.05 -22.68 10.22
C PRO A 185 -19.34 -23.36 9.05
N ARG A 186 -18.78 -24.56 9.28
CA ARG A 186 -18.07 -25.32 8.25
C ARG A 186 -19.00 -25.77 7.11
N GLU A 187 -20.17 -26.31 7.45
CA GLU A 187 -21.13 -26.80 6.45
C GLU A 187 -21.77 -25.64 5.69
N ALA A 188 -22.12 -24.56 6.40
CA ALA A 188 -22.62 -23.34 5.80
C ALA A 188 -21.59 -22.74 4.83
N THR A 189 -20.30 -22.74 5.20
CA THR A 189 -19.21 -22.25 4.32
C THR A 189 -19.10 -23.07 3.04
N VAL A 190 -19.12 -24.40 3.13
CA VAL A 190 -19.06 -25.27 1.94
C VAL A 190 -20.26 -25.02 1.02
N LYS A 191 -21.45 -24.89 1.59
CA LYS A 191 -22.67 -24.60 0.82
C LYS A 191 -22.61 -23.20 0.18
N ALA A 192 -22.17 -22.20 0.93
CA ALA A 192 -22.03 -20.82 0.46
C ALA A 192 -21.07 -20.74 -0.73
N MET A 193 -19.89 -21.35 -0.60
CA MET A 193 -18.89 -21.33 -1.66
C MET A 193 -19.40 -22.04 -2.92
N GLY A 194 -20.18 -23.12 -2.79
CA GLY A 194 -20.83 -23.77 -3.93
C GLY A 194 -21.78 -22.87 -4.73
N GLN A 195 -22.36 -21.84 -4.10
CA GLN A 195 -23.27 -20.89 -4.74
C GLN A 195 -22.54 -19.72 -5.42
N ILE A 196 -21.47 -19.21 -4.80
CA ILE A 196 -20.85 -17.93 -5.20
C ILE A 196 -19.51 -18.06 -5.94
N THR A 197 -18.86 -19.22 -5.92
CA THR A 197 -17.54 -19.38 -6.55
C THR A 197 -17.52 -18.97 -8.02
N SER A 198 -18.54 -19.36 -8.80
CA SER A 198 -18.65 -18.98 -10.21
C SER A 198 -18.89 -17.48 -10.40
N ALA A 199 -19.65 -16.86 -9.49
CA ALA A 199 -19.90 -15.42 -9.51
C ALA A 199 -18.62 -14.62 -9.21
N ILE A 200 -17.84 -15.01 -8.19
CA ILE A 200 -16.57 -14.37 -7.83
C ILE A 200 -15.58 -14.45 -9.01
N ILE A 201 -15.43 -15.63 -9.61
CA ILE A 201 -14.55 -15.82 -10.79
C ILE A 201 -15.04 -14.94 -11.95
N GLY A 202 -16.35 -14.89 -12.20
CA GLY A 202 -16.95 -14.06 -13.25
C GLY A 202 -16.65 -12.57 -13.07
N ILE A 203 -16.90 -12.03 -11.86
CA ILE A 203 -16.64 -10.62 -11.53
C ILE A 203 -15.15 -10.31 -11.69
N THR A 204 -14.29 -11.17 -11.16
CA THR A 204 -12.82 -11.04 -11.25
C THR A 204 -12.37 -10.94 -12.71
N LEU A 205 -12.83 -11.85 -13.57
CA LEU A 205 -12.46 -11.86 -14.99
C LEU A 205 -12.98 -10.63 -15.73
N VAL A 206 -14.19 -10.18 -15.43
CA VAL A 206 -14.76 -8.95 -16.02
C VAL A 206 -13.92 -7.75 -15.62
N LEU A 207 -13.59 -7.60 -14.33
CA LEU A 207 -12.78 -6.48 -13.85
C LEU A 207 -11.39 -6.48 -14.48
N ILE A 208 -10.70 -7.63 -14.51
CA ILE A 208 -9.40 -7.76 -15.17
C ILE A 208 -9.53 -7.38 -16.65
N THR A 209 -10.57 -7.83 -17.34
CA THR A 209 -10.81 -7.50 -18.75
C THR A 209 -11.04 -6.02 -18.99
N VAL A 210 -11.64 -5.29 -18.04
CA VAL A 210 -11.83 -3.84 -18.12
C VAL A 210 -10.50 -3.09 -17.97
N PHE A 211 -9.64 -3.53 -17.05
CA PHE A 211 -8.39 -2.82 -16.76
C PHE A 211 -7.25 -3.21 -17.70
N LEU A 212 -7.19 -4.45 -18.17
CA LEU A 212 -6.08 -4.98 -18.96
C LEU A 212 -5.79 -4.22 -20.27
N PRO A 213 -6.78 -3.76 -21.07
CA PRO A 213 -6.51 -3.02 -22.30
C PRO A 213 -5.72 -1.73 -22.08
N MET A 214 -5.89 -1.07 -20.93
CA MET A 214 -5.17 0.16 -20.60
C MET A 214 -3.66 -0.06 -20.44
N ALA A 215 -3.22 -1.30 -20.17
CA ALA A 215 -1.79 -1.63 -20.13
C ALA A 215 -1.10 -1.56 -21.50
N PHE A 216 -1.88 -1.57 -22.59
CA PHE A 216 -1.39 -1.55 -23.97
C PHE A 216 -1.44 -0.16 -24.61
N PHE A 217 -1.81 0.87 -23.87
CA PHE A 217 -1.85 2.22 -24.41
C PHE A 217 -0.42 2.71 -24.76
N PRO A 218 -0.20 3.23 -25.99
CA PRO A 218 1.12 3.67 -26.42
C PRO A 218 1.49 5.04 -25.82
N GLY A 219 2.79 5.37 -25.89
CA GLY A 219 3.32 6.68 -25.51
C GLY A 219 3.62 6.84 -24.02
N THR A 220 4.08 8.03 -23.64
CA THR A 220 4.49 8.37 -22.27
C THR A 220 3.31 8.31 -21.29
N SER A 221 2.14 8.80 -21.70
CA SER A 221 0.89 8.66 -20.93
C SER A 221 0.49 7.19 -20.74
N GLY A 222 0.77 6.34 -21.72
CA GLY A 222 0.55 4.89 -21.63
C GLY A 222 1.33 4.23 -20.50
N GLY A 223 2.52 4.73 -20.17
CA GLY A 223 3.31 4.26 -19.02
C GLY A 223 2.59 4.45 -17.68
N ILE A 224 1.87 5.56 -17.52
CA ILE A 224 1.07 5.88 -16.32
C ILE A 224 -0.11 4.89 -16.20
N TYR A 225 -0.87 4.72 -17.29
CA TYR A 225 -2.01 3.79 -17.33
C TYR A 225 -1.59 2.34 -17.13
N ARG A 226 -0.44 1.94 -17.66
CA ARG A 226 0.10 0.59 -17.50
C ARG A 226 0.38 0.26 -16.04
N GLN A 227 1.00 1.19 -15.31
CA GLN A 227 1.28 0.96 -13.90
C GLN A 227 0.00 0.84 -13.06
N PHE A 228 -0.98 1.70 -13.32
CA PHE A 228 -2.27 1.65 -12.63
C PHE A 228 -3.05 0.35 -12.97
N SER A 229 -3.12 0.00 -14.25
CA SER A 229 -3.80 -1.19 -14.78
C SER A 229 -3.21 -2.49 -14.21
N VAL A 230 -1.88 -2.65 -14.26
CA VAL A 230 -1.22 -3.85 -13.73
C VAL A 230 -1.43 -3.95 -12.22
N THR A 231 -1.33 -2.84 -11.49
CA THR A 231 -1.57 -2.84 -10.04
C THR A 231 -2.98 -3.31 -9.70
N LEU A 232 -4.00 -2.81 -10.39
CA LEU A 232 -5.38 -3.26 -10.18
C LEU A 232 -5.56 -4.72 -10.56
N ALA A 233 -5.12 -5.14 -11.76
CA ALA A 233 -5.30 -6.51 -12.23
C ALA A 233 -4.65 -7.53 -11.28
N VAL A 234 -3.45 -7.24 -10.79
CA VAL A 234 -2.75 -8.09 -9.81
C VAL A 234 -3.49 -8.08 -8.47
N SER A 235 -3.92 -6.92 -7.98
CA SER A 235 -4.65 -6.82 -6.70
C SER A 235 -5.97 -7.58 -6.74
N ILE A 236 -6.72 -7.46 -7.84
CA ILE A 236 -8.00 -8.15 -8.08
C ILE A 236 -7.77 -9.66 -8.18
N GLY A 237 -6.72 -10.10 -8.89
CA GLY A 237 -6.37 -11.51 -8.98
C GLY A 237 -6.01 -12.12 -7.61
N PHE A 238 -5.23 -11.40 -6.79
CA PHE A 238 -4.92 -11.81 -5.42
C PHE A 238 -6.14 -11.78 -4.51
N SER A 239 -7.03 -10.79 -4.67
CA SER A 239 -8.30 -10.72 -3.95
C SER A 239 -9.13 -11.97 -4.17
N ALA A 240 -9.38 -12.32 -5.44
CA ALA A 240 -10.16 -13.49 -5.81
C ALA A 240 -9.53 -14.78 -5.26
N LEU A 241 -8.19 -14.89 -5.33
CA LEU A 241 -7.47 -16.02 -4.74
C LEU A 241 -7.76 -16.14 -3.25
N LEU A 242 -7.64 -15.05 -2.49
CA LEU A 242 -7.91 -15.07 -1.05
C LEU A 242 -9.39 -15.27 -0.72
N ALA A 243 -10.30 -14.70 -1.51
CA ALA A 243 -11.74 -14.88 -1.37
C ALA A 243 -12.17 -16.34 -1.55
N LEU A 244 -11.48 -17.09 -2.43
CA LEU A 244 -11.75 -18.51 -2.66
C LEU A 244 -11.00 -19.44 -1.69
N THR A 245 -10.02 -18.94 -0.93
CA THR A 245 -9.14 -19.78 -0.10
C THR A 245 -9.14 -19.35 1.37
N LEU A 246 -8.55 -18.19 1.67
CA LEU A 246 -8.36 -17.70 3.03
C LEU A 246 -9.70 -17.28 3.68
N THR A 247 -10.55 -16.56 2.96
CA THR A 247 -11.84 -16.09 3.49
C THR A 247 -12.74 -17.25 3.95
N PRO A 248 -13.02 -18.30 3.15
CA PRO A 248 -13.81 -19.43 3.63
C PRO A 248 -13.12 -20.21 4.76
N ALA A 249 -11.79 -20.32 4.76
CA ALA A 249 -11.07 -20.94 5.87
C ALA A 249 -11.26 -20.17 7.19
N LEU A 250 -11.25 -18.83 7.13
CA LEU A 250 -11.52 -17.96 8.28
C LEU A 250 -13.00 -18.01 8.68
N CYS A 251 -13.94 -18.04 7.73
CA CYS A 251 -15.37 -18.21 8.02
C CYS A 251 -15.63 -19.52 8.79
N ALA A 252 -15.06 -20.63 8.33
CA ALA A 252 -15.26 -21.93 8.95
C ALA A 252 -14.67 -22.06 10.36
N THR A 253 -13.70 -21.21 10.72
CA THR A 253 -12.95 -21.31 12.00
C THR A 253 -13.32 -20.23 13.01
N LEU A 254 -13.59 -19.00 12.57
CA LEU A 254 -13.85 -17.85 13.43
C LEU A 254 -15.34 -17.65 13.73
N LEU A 255 -16.23 -17.96 12.78
CA LEU A 255 -17.67 -17.77 12.95
C LEU A 255 -18.24 -18.74 13.99
N LYS A 256 -19.25 -18.26 14.73
CA LYS A 256 -19.97 -19.05 15.72
C LYS A 256 -21.34 -19.42 15.18
N PRO A 257 -21.84 -20.65 15.42
CA PRO A 257 -23.22 -20.98 15.14
C PRO A 257 -24.16 -19.98 15.83
N HIS A 258 -25.14 -19.47 15.09
CA HIS A 258 -26.27 -18.80 15.70
C HIS A 258 -26.95 -19.83 16.61
N ARG A 259 -27.16 -19.49 17.88
CA ARG A 259 -27.99 -20.33 18.75
C ARG A 259 -29.36 -20.40 18.09
N ALA A 260 -29.78 -21.62 17.72
CA ALA A 260 -31.16 -21.87 17.35
C ALA A 260 -32.05 -21.21 18.42
N HIS A 261 -33.03 -20.43 17.99
CA HIS A 261 -34.08 -19.93 18.87
C HIS A 261 -34.55 -21.10 19.72
N GLU A 262 -34.19 -21.09 21.00
CA GLU A 262 -34.75 -22.00 21.97
C GLU A 262 -36.24 -21.67 21.97
N PRO A 263 -37.14 -22.59 21.56
CA PRO A 263 -38.56 -22.29 21.59
C PRO A 263 -38.88 -21.96 23.05
N GLU A 264 -39.39 -20.75 23.28
CA GLU A 264 -39.85 -20.32 24.60
C GLU A 264 -40.72 -21.45 25.16
N ARG A 265 -40.21 -22.17 26.17
CA ARG A 265 -41.04 -23.11 26.92
C ARG A 265 -42.16 -22.27 27.51
N PRO A 266 -43.44 -22.56 27.23
CA PRO A 266 -44.54 -21.83 27.85
C PRO A 266 -44.44 -22.08 29.36
N ARG A 267 -44.00 -21.05 30.08
CA ARG A 267 -43.91 -20.97 31.53
C ARG A 267 -45.33 -20.80 32.08
N ASN A 268 -46.17 -21.83 31.94
CA ASN A 268 -47.51 -21.92 32.53
C ASN A 268 -48.08 -23.35 32.40
N LEU A 269 -47.46 -24.33 33.07
CA LEU A 269 -48.11 -25.63 33.34
C LEU A 269 -47.48 -26.38 34.53
N GLN A 270 -47.13 -25.65 35.60
CA GLN A 270 -46.70 -26.22 36.88
C GLN A 270 -47.58 -25.80 38.08
N PHE A 271 -48.84 -25.43 37.83
CA PHE A 271 -49.85 -25.32 38.88
C PHE A 271 -50.97 -26.32 38.62
N GLY A 272 -50.78 -27.55 39.06
CA GLY A 272 -51.88 -28.52 39.09
C GLY A 272 -51.46 -29.98 38.93
N ALA A 273 -50.73 -30.55 39.89
CA ALA A 273 -50.79 -31.98 40.23
C ALA A 273 -49.85 -32.31 41.38
N ALA A 274 -50.25 -32.00 42.61
CA ALA A 274 -49.70 -32.66 43.81
C ALA A 274 -50.66 -32.48 44.99
N LEU A 275 -51.72 -33.30 45.04
CA LEU A 275 -52.41 -33.60 46.29
C LEU A 275 -52.37 -35.12 46.48
N PRO A 276 -51.73 -35.62 47.55
CA PRO A 276 -51.61 -37.05 47.80
C PRO A 276 -52.96 -37.64 48.26
N ARG A 277 -53.34 -38.78 47.66
CA ARG A 277 -54.41 -39.65 48.17
C ARG A 277 -53.94 -40.28 49.49
N ASN A 278 -54.66 -40.04 50.58
CA ASN A 278 -54.53 -40.82 51.82
C ASN A 278 -55.76 -41.76 51.97
N PRO A 279 -55.61 -43.00 52.45
CA PRO A 279 -56.70 -43.95 52.54
C PRO A 279 -57.39 -43.94 53.91
N MET A 280 -58.72 -44.10 53.88
CA MET A 280 -59.66 -44.60 54.91
C MET A 280 -59.57 -44.11 56.37
N GLY A 281 -60.70 -43.58 56.88
CA GLY A 281 -61.03 -43.62 58.32
C GLY A 281 -62.15 -42.68 58.77
N LYS A 282 -63.40 -43.18 58.74
CA LYS A 282 -64.59 -42.95 59.61
C LYS A 282 -64.90 -41.59 60.28
N LEU A 283 -66.22 -41.45 60.53
CA LEU A 283 -66.99 -40.54 61.43
C LEU A 283 -67.62 -39.38 60.64
N GLU A 284 -68.90 -39.43 60.24
CA GLU A 284 -70.10 -39.40 61.10
C GLU A 284 -69.89 -38.48 62.30
N ASP A 285 -70.25 -37.20 62.13
CA ASP A 285 -71.27 -36.51 62.93
C ASP A 285 -71.10 -34.97 62.87
N TRP A 286 -72.25 -34.27 63.01
CA TRP A 286 -72.46 -32.87 63.41
C TRP A 286 -72.64 -31.77 62.34
N VAL A 287 -73.94 -31.55 62.06
CA VAL A 287 -74.67 -30.30 61.70
C VAL A 287 -74.61 -29.81 60.26
#